data_AF-A0A946W1K2-F1
#
_entry.id   AF-A0A946W1K2-F1
#
_cell.length_a   1.000
_cell.length_b   1.000
_cell.length_c   1.000
_cell.angle_alpha   90.00
_cell.angle_beta   90.00
_cell.angle_gamma   90.00
#
_symmetry.space_group_name_H-M   'P 1'
#
loop_
_entity.id
_entity.type
_entity.pdbx_description
1 polymer ?
#
loop_
_entity_poly.entity_id
_entity_poly.type
_entity_poly.pdbx_seq_one_letter_code
_entity_poly.pdbx_strand_id
1 'polypeptide(L)'
;MIESTVPIAGVSHSLIQRWLDGRSFDEWREQFDREGYIIFESVLSAAELQRYRDALAPWLEKNLRGRNNFEGYRTNRVYAMLAKDPVFADMAAHPLALAFAEADLGTSCLLSAMLAINLLPGETVQPWHFDDGNIDIPTPRPSYGVSAFWALDDTSEENGATEIVPGSHLLSQE
;
A
#
# COMPACT_ATOMS: atom_id res chain seq x y z
N MET A 1 -17.82 11.76 -26.82
CA MET A 1 -18.01 10.44 -26.20
C MET A 1 -16.99 9.51 -26.83
N ILE A 2 -15.86 9.26 -26.17
CA ILE A 2 -14.90 8.24 -26.63
C ILE A 2 -15.25 6.98 -25.83
N GLU A 3 -16.15 6.16 -26.37
CA GLU A 3 -16.32 4.79 -25.91
C GLU A 3 -15.14 3.99 -26.45
N SER A 4 -14.03 4.00 -25.71
CA SER A 4 -12.98 3.01 -25.91
C SER A 4 -13.49 1.70 -25.33
N THR A 5 -14.03 0.83 -26.20
CA THR A 5 -14.50 -0.53 -25.86
C THR A 5 -13.35 -1.54 -25.80
N VAL A 6 -12.09 -1.10 -25.72
CA VAL A 6 -10.96 -2.00 -25.55
C VAL A 6 -10.90 -2.37 -24.06
N PRO A 7 -11.08 -3.64 -23.69
CA PRO A 7 -10.93 -4.06 -22.31
C PRO A 7 -9.51 -3.78 -21.84
N ILE A 8 -9.35 -3.16 -20.68
CA ILE A 8 -8.05 -3.06 -20.02
C ILE A 8 -7.71 -4.48 -19.57
N ALA A 9 -6.70 -5.07 -20.21
CA ALA A 9 -6.20 -6.39 -19.84
C ALA A 9 -5.56 -6.30 -18.45
N GLY A 10 -5.99 -7.18 -17.54
CA GLY A 10 -5.40 -7.24 -16.21
C GLY A 10 -3.98 -7.79 -16.20
N VAL A 11 -3.31 -7.68 -15.06
CA VAL A 11 -1.96 -8.17 -14.84
C VAL A 11 -1.90 -9.67 -15.09
N SER A 12 -0.96 -10.09 -15.94
CA SER A 12 -0.65 -11.52 -16.09
C SER A 12 0.06 -12.03 -14.84
N HIS A 13 -0.49 -13.07 -14.19
CA HIS A 13 0.13 -13.67 -13.00
C HIS A 13 1.52 -14.29 -13.29
N SER A 14 1.85 -14.54 -14.56
CA SER A 14 3.21 -14.95 -14.96
C SER A 14 4.28 -13.90 -14.59
N LEU A 15 3.92 -12.62 -14.54
CA LEU A 15 4.82 -11.52 -14.17
C LEU A 15 5.15 -11.48 -12.68
N ILE A 16 4.31 -12.10 -11.84
CA ILE A 16 4.45 -12.06 -10.39
C ILE A 16 4.96 -13.39 -9.80
N GLN A 17 5.09 -14.43 -10.63
CA GLN A 17 5.45 -15.79 -10.21
C GLN A 17 6.69 -15.84 -9.31
N ARG A 18 7.67 -14.95 -9.54
CA ARG A 18 8.90 -14.87 -8.75
C ARG A 18 8.69 -14.53 -7.27
N TRP A 19 7.57 -13.91 -6.91
CA TRP A 19 7.25 -13.50 -5.53
C TRP A 19 6.23 -14.41 -4.86
N LEU A 20 5.60 -15.33 -5.58
CA LEU A 20 4.54 -16.18 -5.02
C LEU A 20 5.08 -17.34 -4.16
N ASP A 21 6.40 -17.50 -4.05
CA ASP A 21 7.06 -18.51 -3.21
C ASP A 21 6.51 -19.94 -3.42
N GLY A 22 6.34 -20.33 -4.69
CA GLY A 22 5.84 -21.65 -5.07
C GLY A 22 4.33 -21.86 -4.89
N ARG A 23 3.60 -20.91 -4.27
CA ARG A 23 2.14 -20.89 -4.23
C ARG A 23 1.56 -20.31 -5.52
N SER A 24 0.31 -20.62 -5.79
CA SER A 24 -0.52 -19.98 -6.80
C SER A 24 -1.03 -18.62 -6.33
N PHE A 25 -1.44 -17.77 -7.28
CA PHE A 25 -2.11 -16.52 -6.94
C PHE A 25 -3.37 -16.76 -6.11
N ASP A 26 -4.15 -17.79 -6.45
CA ASP A 26 -5.40 -18.12 -5.77
C ASP A 26 -5.17 -18.49 -4.30
N GLU A 27 -4.10 -19.22 -3.98
CA GLU A 27 -3.74 -19.53 -2.59
C GLU A 27 -3.35 -18.28 -1.79
N TRP A 28 -2.65 -17.31 -2.40
CA TRP A 28 -2.37 -16.02 -1.76
C TRP A 28 -3.63 -15.18 -1.60
N ARG A 29 -4.52 -15.24 -2.59
CA ARG A 29 -5.80 -14.55 -2.58
C ARG A 29 -6.72 -15.07 -1.48
N GLU A 30 -6.82 -16.39 -1.32
CA GLU A 30 -7.58 -17.01 -0.24
C GLU A 30 -7.06 -16.61 1.15
N GLN A 31 -5.74 -16.43 1.30
CA GLN A 31 -5.17 -15.88 2.53
C GLN A 31 -5.59 -14.42 2.73
N PHE A 32 -5.45 -13.59 1.70
CA PHE A 32 -5.84 -12.18 1.75
C PHE A 32 -7.32 -12.02 2.12
N ASP A 33 -8.21 -12.81 1.51
CA ASP A 33 -9.65 -12.76 1.80
C ASP A 33 -9.98 -13.18 3.24
N ARG A 34 -9.21 -14.12 3.82
CA ARG A 34 -9.38 -14.59 5.19
C ARG A 34 -8.79 -13.64 6.23
N GLU A 35 -7.59 -13.11 5.97
CA GLU A 35 -6.78 -12.38 6.96
C GLU A 35 -6.86 -10.86 6.80
N GLY A 36 -7.26 -10.37 5.62
CA GLY A 36 -7.35 -8.94 5.30
C GLY A 36 -6.02 -8.31 4.90
N TYR A 37 -4.92 -9.08 4.92
CA TYR A 37 -3.59 -8.64 4.52
C TYR A 37 -2.73 -9.83 4.08
N ILE A 38 -1.67 -9.54 3.34
CA ILE A 38 -0.61 -10.47 2.95
C ILE A 38 0.72 -9.71 2.94
N ILE A 39 1.82 -10.43 3.13
CA ILE A 39 3.17 -9.87 3.14
C ILE A 39 4.02 -10.64 2.13
N PHE A 40 4.72 -9.89 1.28
CA PHE A 40 5.73 -10.42 0.38
C PHE A 40 7.10 -9.87 0.76
N GLU A 41 8.04 -10.76 1.06
CA GLU A 41 9.39 -10.39 1.44
C GLU A 41 10.29 -10.18 0.22
N SER A 42 11.30 -9.31 0.35
CA SER A 42 12.35 -9.13 -0.66
C SER A 42 11.83 -8.81 -2.07
N VAL A 43 10.71 -8.07 -2.18
CA VAL A 43 10.11 -7.71 -3.48
C VAL A 43 11.03 -6.79 -4.28
N LEU A 44 11.67 -5.84 -3.60
CA LEU A 44 12.60 -4.86 -4.17
C LEU A 44 14.04 -5.32 -3.95
N SER A 45 14.85 -5.26 -5.00
CA SER A 45 16.30 -5.48 -4.90
C SER A 45 16.98 -4.34 -4.14
N ALA A 46 18.20 -4.58 -3.65
CA ALA A 46 19.01 -3.55 -2.99
C ALA A 46 19.23 -2.30 -3.86
N ALA A 47 19.38 -2.49 -5.18
CA ALA A 47 19.54 -1.38 -6.12
C ALA A 47 18.25 -0.57 -6.29
N GLU A 48 17.08 -1.24 -6.34
CA GLU A 48 15.78 -0.57 -6.37
C GLU A 48 15.54 0.20 -5.07
N LEU A 49 15.76 -0.43 -3.91
CA LEU A 49 15.67 0.23 -2.60
C LEU A 49 16.52 1.49 -2.54
N GLN A 50 17.79 1.41 -2.95
CA GLN A 50 18.67 2.58 -2.96
C GLN A 50 18.12 3.69 -3.88
N ARG A 51 17.64 3.34 -5.07
CA ARG A 51 17.06 4.30 -6.02
C ARG A 51 15.84 5.04 -5.42
N TYR A 52 14.96 4.33 -4.72
CA TYR A 52 13.82 4.94 -4.05
C TYR A 52 14.22 5.83 -2.88
N ARG A 53 15.18 5.39 -2.07
CA ARG A 53 15.73 6.19 -0.96
C ARG A 53 16.36 7.48 -1.47
N ASP A 54 17.18 7.41 -2.52
CA ASP A 54 17.84 8.58 -3.12
C ASP A 54 16.82 9.57 -3.67
N ALA A 55 15.77 9.10 -4.35
CA ALA A 55 14.70 9.96 -4.87
C ALA A 55 13.86 10.59 -3.75
N LEU A 56 13.69 9.90 -2.62
CA LEU A 56 12.92 10.37 -1.47
C LEU A 56 13.70 11.34 -0.58
N ALA A 57 15.04 11.20 -0.47
CA ALA A 57 15.87 11.92 0.49
C ALA A 57 15.67 13.46 0.46
N PRO A 58 15.69 14.13 -0.71
CA PRO A 58 15.50 15.59 -0.78
C PRO A 58 14.14 16.07 -0.27
N TRP A 59 13.14 15.19 -0.22
CA TRP A 59 11.79 15.50 0.28
C TRP A 59 11.66 15.28 1.78
N LEU A 60 12.38 14.30 2.34
CA LEU A 60 12.47 14.10 3.78
C LEU A 60 13.27 15.22 4.46
N GLU A 61 14.32 15.74 3.80
CA GLU A 61 15.10 16.89 4.28
C GLU A 61 14.25 18.16 4.48
N LYS A 62 13.15 18.31 3.73
CA LYS A 62 12.18 19.41 3.91
C LYS A 62 11.41 19.33 5.21
N ASN A 63 11.50 18.20 5.90
CA ASN A 63 10.97 17.99 7.23
C ASN A 63 9.46 18.27 7.35
N LEU A 64 8.69 17.93 6.32
CA LEU A 64 7.24 18.14 6.27
C LEU A 64 6.56 17.22 7.29
N ARG A 65 5.98 17.77 8.35
CA ARG A 65 5.38 17.02 9.46
C ARG A 65 3.90 16.73 9.29
N GLY A 66 3.45 15.66 9.94
CA GLY A 66 2.03 15.41 10.13
C GLY A 66 1.36 16.51 10.95
N ARG A 67 0.05 16.67 10.72
CA ARG A 67 -0.73 17.84 11.17
C ARG A 67 -1.65 17.54 12.35
N ASN A 68 -1.80 16.27 12.71
CA ASN A 68 -2.74 15.80 13.71
C ASN A 68 -2.28 14.48 14.34
N ASN A 69 -3.02 13.98 15.32
CA ASN A 69 -2.70 12.73 16.04
C ASN A 69 -2.65 11.48 15.15
N PHE A 70 -3.41 11.47 14.05
CA PHE A 70 -3.38 10.36 13.10
C PHE A 70 -2.14 10.44 12.21
N GLU A 71 -1.81 11.64 11.72
CA GLU A 71 -0.68 11.85 10.84
C GLU A 71 0.68 11.73 11.54
N GLY A 72 0.71 12.02 12.85
CA GLY A 72 1.92 11.99 13.68
C GLY A 72 2.71 13.29 13.65
N TYR A 73 2.91 13.92 14.80
CA TYR A 73 3.66 15.18 14.90
C TYR A 73 5.19 14.99 14.78
N ARG A 74 5.67 13.75 14.98
CA ARG A 74 7.07 13.32 14.80
C ARG A 74 7.21 12.40 13.59
N THR A 75 6.33 12.53 12.61
CA THR A 75 6.35 11.77 11.36
C THR A 75 6.58 12.73 10.21
N ASN A 76 7.46 12.38 9.27
CA ASN A 76 7.47 13.07 7.98
C ASN A 76 6.39 12.47 7.07
N ARG A 77 5.58 13.34 6.46
CA ARG A 77 4.56 12.96 5.49
C ARG A 77 4.78 13.70 4.18
N VAL A 78 5.21 12.96 3.17
CA VAL A 78 5.42 13.49 1.83
C VAL A 78 4.31 12.97 0.93
N TYR A 79 3.40 13.86 0.54
CA TYR A 79 2.26 13.51 -0.31
C TYR A 79 2.59 13.69 -1.80
N ALA A 80 1.74 13.11 -2.65
CA ALA A 80 1.77 13.25 -4.11
C ALA A 80 3.12 12.80 -4.69
N MET A 81 3.55 11.59 -4.35
CA MET A 81 4.87 11.04 -4.74
C MET A 81 5.11 11.02 -6.25
N LEU A 82 4.08 10.83 -7.06
CA LEU A 82 4.19 10.90 -8.53
C LEU A 82 4.60 12.29 -9.06
N ALA A 83 4.40 13.35 -8.27
CA ALA A 83 4.87 14.70 -8.60
C ALA A 83 6.28 15.00 -8.04
N LYS A 84 6.91 14.04 -7.35
CA LYS A 84 8.20 14.20 -6.67
C LYS A 84 9.34 13.62 -7.50
N ASP A 85 9.14 12.42 -8.02
CA ASP A 85 10.08 11.74 -8.92
C ASP A 85 9.32 10.69 -9.75
N PRO A 86 9.61 10.55 -11.07
CA PRO A 86 8.97 9.53 -11.89
C PRO A 86 9.21 8.09 -11.42
N VAL A 87 10.27 7.81 -10.64
CA VAL A 87 10.55 6.45 -10.15
C VAL A 87 9.41 5.88 -9.29
N PHE A 88 8.66 6.74 -8.59
CA PHE A 88 7.53 6.28 -7.77
C PHE A 88 6.37 5.73 -8.60
N ALA A 89 6.31 6.03 -9.90
CA ALA A 89 5.35 5.39 -10.80
C ALA A 89 5.61 3.88 -10.91
N ASP A 90 6.86 3.43 -10.80
CA ASP A 90 7.22 2.00 -10.85
C ASP A 90 6.59 1.22 -9.69
N MET A 91 6.49 1.83 -8.49
CA MET A 91 5.79 1.23 -7.33
C MET A 91 4.27 1.24 -7.50
N ALA A 92 3.71 2.37 -7.95
CA ALA A 92 2.27 2.51 -8.15
C ALA A 92 1.75 1.53 -9.22
N ALA A 93 2.56 1.24 -10.24
CA ALA A 93 2.24 0.30 -11.31
C ALA A 93 2.88 -1.09 -11.12
N HIS A 94 3.39 -1.40 -9.93
CA HIS A 94 4.10 -2.67 -9.72
C HIS A 94 3.13 -3.85 -9.90
N PRO A 95 3.47 -4.88 -10.72
CA PRO A 95 2.53 -5.93 -11.10
C PRO A 95 2.01 -6.73 -9.90
N LEU A 96 2.81 -6.91 -8.85
CA LEU A 96 2.36 -7.58 -7.63
C LEU A 96 1.23 -6.82 -6.94
N ALA A 97 1.34 -5.50 -6.78
CA ALA A 97 0.30 -4.70 -6.15
C ALA A 97 -0.95 -4.61 -7.04
N LEU A 98 -0.76 -4.39 -8.35
CA LEU A 98 -1.86 -4.31 -9.31
C LEU A 98 -2.63 -5.64 -9.41
N ALA A 99 -1.97 -6.81 -9.36
CA ALA A 99 -2.68 -8.09 -9.44
C ALA A 99 -3.74 -8.25 -8.34
N PHE A 100 -3.44 -7.86 -7.10
CA PHE A 100 -4.42 -7.89 -6.01
C PHE A 100 -5.44 -6.76 -6.09
N ALA A 101 -5.00 -5.55 -6.44
CA ALA A 101 -5.91 -4.41 -6.60
C ALA A 101 -6.93 -4.62 -7.72
N GLU A 102 -6.53 -5.17 -8.87
CA GLU A 102 -7.42 -5.48 -9.99
C GLU A 102 -8.35 -6.65 -9.69
N ALA A 103 -7.91 -7.63 -8.89
CA ALA A 103 -8.76 -8.72 -8.45
C ALA A 103 -9.89 -8.23 -7.51
N ASP A 104 -9.63 -7.21 -6.68
CA ASP A 104 -10.63 -6.59 -5.79
C ASP A 104 -11.51 -5.55 -6.47
N LEU A 105 -10.89 -4.63 -7.18
CA LEU A 105 -11.52 -3.38 -7.63
C LEU A 105 -11.78 -3.34 -9.13
N GLY A 106 -11.34 -4.37 -9.86
CA GLY A 106 -11.39 -4.46 -11.31
C GLY A 106 -10.20 -3.80 -12.02
N THR A 107 -10.03 -4.11 -13.30
CA THR A 107 -8.88 -3.64 -14.13
C THR A 107 -8.89 -2.15 -14.44
N SER A 108 -9.96 -1.44 -14.08
CA SER A 108 -10.07 0.02 -14.20
C SER A 108 -9.89 0.74 -12.86
N CYS A 109 -9.29 0.09 -11.86
CA CYS A 109 -9.00 0.71 -10.57
C CYS A 109 -8.09 1.93 -10.73
N LEU A 110 -8.21 2.89 -9.82
CA LEU A 110 -7.47 4.15 -9.86
C LEU A 110 -6.61 4.29 -8.62
N LEU A 111 -5.42 4.87 -8.79
CA LEU A 111 -4.59 5.29 -7.67
C LEU A 111 -5.27 6.45 -6.94
N SER A 112 -5.74 6.19 -5.72
CA SER A 112 -6.37 7.21 -4.87
C SER A 112 -5.33 8.16 -4.26
N ALA A 113 -4.27 7.61 -3.66
CA ALA A 113 -3.21 8.38 -3.03
C ALA A 113 -1.88 7.61 -3.04
N MET A 114 -0.78 8.35 -3.08
CA MET A 114 0.56 7.83 -2.86
C MET A 114 1.38 8.83 -2.05
N LEU A 115 1.92 8.36 -0.93
CA LEU A 115 2.66 9.15 0.05
C LEU A 115 3.81 8.34 0.63
N ALA A 116 4.87 9.03 1.03
CA ALA A 116 5.90 8.47 1.89
C ALA A 116 5.64 8.87 3.35
N ILE A 117 5.79 7.91 4.25
CA ILE A 117 5.64 8.06 5.70
C ILE A 117 6.98 7.65 6.32
N ASN A 118 7.59 8.56 7.08
CA ASN A 118 8.85 8.30 7.78
C ASN A 118 8.67 8.64 9.26
N LEU A 119 8.58 7.61 10.10
CA LEU A 119 8.45 7.74 11.54
C LEU A 119 9.79 8.18 12.13
N LEU A 120 9.80 9.22 12.95
CA LEU A 120 11.01 9.61 13.67
C LEU A 120 10.98 9.18 15.14
N PRO A 121 12.16 9.13 15.80
CA PRO A 121 12.24 8.77 17.20
C PRO A 121 11.27 9.55 18.10
N GLY A 122 10.56 8.79 18.93
CA GLY A 122 9.58 9.30 19.90
C GLY A 122 8.21 9.62 19.31
N GLU A 123 7.89 9.18 18.11
CA GLU A 123 6.52 9.20 17.59
C GLU A 123 5.59 8.26 18.37
N THR A 124 4.29 8.55 18.34
CA THR A 124 3.23 7.76 18.98
C THR A 124 2.52 6.82 18.01
N VAL A 125 1.92 5.75 18.54
CA VAL A 125 1.07 4.83 17.76
C VAL A 125 -0.14 5.57 17.16
N GLN A 126 -0.50 5.20 15.92
CA GLN A 126 -1.76 5.66 15.33
C GLN A 126 -2.95 4.97 16.03
N PRO A 127 -4.10 5.65 16.17
CA PRO A 127 -5.32 4.98 16.60
C PRO A 127 -5.71 3.84 15.64
N TRP A 128 -6.35 2.79 16.16
CA TRP A 128 -6.96 1.76 15.32
C TRP A 128 -7.95 2.39 14.34
N HIS A 129 -7.84 2.01 13.07
CA HIS A 129 -8.62 2.56 11.98
C HIS A 129 -8.67 1.57 10.82
N PHE A 130 -9.48 1.92 9.83
CA PHE A 130 -9.50 1.32 8.51
C PHE A 130 -9.44 2.44 7.47
N ASP A 131 -8.77 2.19 6.35
CA ASP A 131 -8.45 3.23 5.35
C ASP A 131 -9.69 3.82 4.67
N ASP A 132 -10.78 3.04 4.59
CA ASP A 132 -12.07 3.46 4.05
C ASP A 132 -13.03 4.04 5.12
N GLY A 133 -12.46 4.55 6.22
CA GLY A 133 -13.16 5.21 7.33
C GLY A 133 -14.03 6.41 6.96
N ASN A 134 -13.80 6.99 5.78
CA ASN A 134 -14.62 8.09 5.25
C ASN A 134 -15.83 7.60 4.43
N ILE A 135 -15.95 6.30 4.18
CA ILE A 135 -17.06 5.72 3.42
C ILE A 135 -18.20 5.40 4.39
N ASP A 136 -19.35 6.03 4.18
CA ASP A 136 -20.54 5.89 5.02
C ASP A 136 -21.47 4.76 4.53
N ILE A 137 -20.91 3.55 4.47
CA ILE A 137 -21.63 2.32 4.09
C ILE A 137 -21.41 1.29 5.19
N PRO A 138 -22.46 0.71 5.79
CA PRO A 138 -22.30 -0.27 6.87
C PRO A 138 -21.52 -1.52 6.41
N THR A 139 -20.68 -2.06 7.29
CA THR A 139 -20.04 -3.37 7.12
C THR A 139 -20.96 -4.51 7.58
N PRO A 140 -20.85 -5.73 7.03
CA PRO A 140 -19.87 -6.15 6.02
C PRO A 140 -20.21 -5.58 4.64
N ARG A 141 -19.19 -5.09 3.94
CA ARG A 141 -19.28 -4.44 2.61
C ARG A 141 -18.11 -4.89 1.72
N PRO A 142 -18.24 -4.82 0.39
CA PRO A 142 -17.09 -4.98 -0.50
C PRO A 142 -15.97 -3.99 -0.18
N SER A 143 -14.73 -4.32 -0.51
CA SER A 143 -13.61 -3.39 -0.43
C SER A 143 -13.81 -2.23 -1.40
N TYR A 144 -13.53 -1.01 -0.93
CA TYR A 144 -13.50 0.20 -1.77
C TYR A 144 -12.07 0.68 -2.05
N GLY A 145 -11.06 -0.01 -1.51
CA GLY A 145 -9.66 0.36 -1.66
C GLY A 145 -8.73 -0.77 -1.21
N VAL A 146 -7.60 -0.87 -1.89
CA VAL A 146 -6.50 -1.77 -1.50
C VAL A 146 -5.27 -0.92 -1.27
N SER A 147 -4.65 -1.07 -0.10
CA SER A 147 -3.42 -0.37 0.28
C SER A 147 -2.22 -1.28 0.07
N ALA A 148 -1.21 -0.79 -0.67
CA ALA A 148 0.07 -1.45 -0.82
C ALA A 148 1.13 -0.68 -0.03
N PHE A 149 1.71 -1.33 0.98
CA PHE A 149 2.78 -0.76 1.80
C PHE A 149 4.14 -1.25 1.31
N TRP A 150 5.05 -0.29 1.06
CA TRP A 150 6.41 -0.56 0.61
C TRP A 150 7.39 -0.20 1.72
N ALA A 151 7.95 -1.21 2.38
CA ALA A 151 9.02 -1.02 3.36
C ALA A 151 10.31 -0.64 2.62
N LEU A 152 10.73 0.62 2.73
CA LEU A 152 12.01 1.09 2.17
C LEU A 152 13.18 0.91 3.14
N ASP A 153 12.90 0.69 4.41
CA ASP A 153 13.84 0.37 5.47
C ASP A 153 13.29 -0.79 6.28
N ASP A 154 14.13 -1.39 7.12
CA ASP A 154 13.70 -2.47 8.01
C ASP A 154 12.54 -2.01 8.87
N THR A 155 11.50 -2.83 8.97
CA THR A 155 10.34 -2.60 9.85
C THR A 155 10.38 -3.60 10.99
N SER A 156 10.46 -3.10 12.23
CA SER A 156 10.54 -3.90 13.44
C SER A 156 9.58 -3.38 14.50
N GLU A 157 9.32 -4.20 15.52
CA GLU A 157 8.54 -3.78 16.70
C GLU A 157 9.09 -2.49 17.33
N GLU A 158 10.42 -2.38 17.43
CA GLU A 158 11.08 -1.23 18.06
C GLU A 158 11.00 0.08 17.25
N ASN A 159 10.80 0.02 15.92
CA ASN A 159 10.81 1.21 15.07
C ASN A 159 9.45 1.58 14.48
N GLY A 160 8.38 0.93 14.96
CA GLY A 160 7.01 1.24 14.59
C GLY A 160 6.52 0.54 13.34
N ALA A 161 6.83 -0.76 13.18
CA ALA A 161 6.20 -1.59 12.17
C ALA A 161 4.66 -1.45 12.22
N THR A 162 4.03 -1.47 11.04
CA THR A 162 2.56 -1.40 10.94
C THR A 162 1.92 -2.58 11.66
N GLU A 163 1.02 -2.28 12.59
CA GLU A 163 0.22 -3.28 13.28
C GLU A 163 -1.08 -3.53 12.51
N ILE A 164 -1.41 -4.80 12.29
CA ILE A 164 -2.61 -5.23 11.59
C ILE A 164 -3.36 -6.21 12.49
N VAL A 165 -4.69 -6.07 12.58
CA VAL A 165 -5.55 -7.04 13.27
C VAL A 165 -6.12 -8.01 12.22
N PRO A 166 -5.64 -9.27 12.16
CA PRO A 166 -6.07 -10.22 11.14
C PRO A 166 -7.58 -10.50 11.22
N GLY A 167 -8.24 -10.53 10.07
CA GLY A 167 -9.68 -10.82 9.96
C GLY A 167 -10.61 -9.71 10.43
N SER A 168 -10.07 -8.55 10.84
CA SER A 168 -10.88 -7.42 11.34
C SER A 168 -11.82 -6.84 10.28
N HIS A 169 -11.52 -7.01 8.98
CA HIS A 169 -12.37 -6.60 7.86
C HIS A 169 -13.68 -7.40 7.77
N LEU A 170 -13.79 -8.54 8.44
CA LEU A 170 -15.00 -9.38 8.49
C LEU A 170 -15.94 -8.99 9.64
N LEU A 171 -15.52 -8.09 10.53
CA LEU A 171 -16.31 -7.67 11.68
C LEU A 171 -17.37 -6.65 11.24
N SER A 172 -18.57 -6.75 11.82
CA SER A 172 -19.58 -5.70 11.71
C SER A 172 -19.23 -4.55 12.65
N GLN A 173 -19.26 -3.32 12.13
CA GLN A 173 -19.36 -2.11 12.94
C GLN A 173 -20.73 -2.09 13.63
N GLU A 174 -20.76 -2.40 14.93
CA GLU A 174 -21.93 -2.15 15.81
C GLU A 174 -21.97 -0.70 16.28
#